data_AF-A0A259PH67-F1
#
_entry.id   AF-A0A259PH67-F1
#
_cell.length_a   1.000
_cell.length_b   1.000
_cell.length_c   1.000
_cell.angle_alpha   90.00
_cell.angle_beta   90.00
_cell.angle_gamma   90.00
#
_symmetry.space_group_name_H-M   'P 1'
#
loop_
_entity.id
_entity.type
_entity.pdbx_description
1 polymer ?
#
loop_
_entity_poly.entity_id
_entity_poly.type
_entity_poly.pdbx_seq_one_letter_code
_entity_poly.pdbx_strand_id
1 'polypeptide(L)'
;RAALAGMDGVRWMEEPQGHRSTRWLSAFTLDLPEASARRDALLDFLERHNVEARPVWKPMHLQPLYAGCRYFTHAPERDVSAALFAGGICLPSGSNMTAAQLDRVCELLARGLELAAHATT
;
A
#
# COMPACT_ATOMS: atom_id res chain seq x y z
N ARG A 1 -7.45 -3.93 -8.79
CA ARG A 1 -6.51 -4.05 -9.93
C ARG A 1 -7.07 -3.37 -11.17
N ALA A 2 -8.05 -3.95 -11.87
CA ALA A 2 -8.61 -3.37 -13.10
C ALA A 2 -9.09 -1.91 -12.92
N ALA A 3 -9.83 -1.63 -11.84
CA ALA A 3 -10.33 -0.28 -11.53
C ALA A 3 -9.23 0.78 -11.31
N LEU A 4 -7.98 0.38 -11.02
CA LEU A 4 -6.85 1.29 -10.76
C LEU A 4 -5.73 1.13 -11.79
N ALA A 5 -5.98 0.50 -12.94
CA ALA A 5 -4.94 0.13 -13.90
C ALA A 5 -4.22 1.33 -14.56
N GLY A 6 -4.86 2.49 -14.62
CA GLY A 6 -4.30 3.72 -15.18
C GLY A 6 -3.76 4.71 -14.14
N MET A 7 -3.65 4.30 -12.86
CA MET A 7 -3.16 5.18 -11.80
C MET A 7 -1.64 5.11 -11.72
N ASP A 8 -0.98 6.26 -11.82
CA ASP A 8 0.48 6.35 -11.78
C ASP A 8 1.03 5.85 -10.44
N GLY A 9 2.13 5.10 -10.53
CA GLY A 9 2.85 4.62 -9.36
C GLY A 9 2.18 3.49 -8.58
N VAL A 10 0.97 3.06 -8.93
CA VAL A 10 0.32 1.92 -8.25
C VAL A 10 0.90 0.61 -8.76
N ARG A 11 1.73 -0.05 -7.94
CA ARG A 11 2.30 -1.36 -8.25
C ARG A 11 1.68 -2.46 -7.40
N TRP A 12 1.07 -3.44 -8.07
CA TRP A 12 0.49 -4.60 -7.42
C TRP A 12 1.50 -5.74 -7.24
N MET A 13 1.30 -6.59 -6.23
CA MET A 13 2.07 -7.83 -6.09
C MET A 13 1.87 -8.74 -7.30
N GLU A 14 2.95 -9.19 -7.92
CA GLU A 14 2.92 -10.11 -9.05
C GLU A 14 2.51 -11.53 -8.60
N GLU A 15 1.83 -12.26 -9.46
CA GLU A 15 1.54 -13.69 -9.25
C GLU A 15 2.60 -14.51 -10.00
N PRO A 16 3.38 -15.38 -9.32
CA PRO A 16 4.34 -16.25 -9.99
C PRO A 16 3.67 -17.17 -11.02
N GLN A 17 4.40 -17.52 -12.08
CA GLN A 17 3.89 -18.42 -13.11
C GLN A 17 3.39 -19.74 -12.50
N GLY A 18 2.20 -20.19 -12.92
CA GLY A 18 1.59 -21.43 -12.42
C GLY A 18 0.97 -21.31 -11.02
N HIS A 19 0.96 -20.13 -10.41
CA HIS A 19 0.41 -19.90 -9.07
C HIS A 19 -0.74 -18.89 -9.14
N ARG A 20 -1.67 -18.98 -8.18
CA ARG A 20 -2.78 -18.04 -8.02
C ARG A 20 -2.90 -17.65 -6.54
N SER A 21 -2.94 -16.35 -6.26
CA SER A 21 -3.14 -15.87 -4.89
C SER A 21 -4.56 -16.20 -4.41
N THR A 22 -4.69 -16.60 -3.16
CA THR A 22 -5.99 -16.71 -2.49
C THR A 22 -6.57 -15.34 -2.15
N ARG A 23 -5.77 -14.27 -2.28
CA ARG A 23 -6.15 -12.87 -2.02
C ARG A 23 -6.71 -12.65 -0.61
N TRP A 24 -6.24 -13.44 0.35
CA TRP A 24 -6.50 -13.21 1.78
C TRP A 24 -6.19 -11.77 2.20
N LEU A 25 -5.15 -11.19 1.59
CA LEU A 25 -4.83 -9.78 1.65
C LEU A 25 -4.76 -9.19 0.24
N SER A 26 -5.36 -8.02 0.05
CA SER A 26 -5.16 -7.19 -1.14
C SER A 26 -4.24 -6.02 -0.78
N ALA A 27 -3.11 -5.92 -1.47
CA ALA A 27 -2.13 -4.86 -1.22
C ALA A 27 -1.45 -4.41 -2.50
N PHE A 28 -0.99 -3.16 -2.49
CA PHE A 28 -0.15 -2.56 -3.53
C PHE A 28 0.91 -1.65 -2.87
N THR A 29 1.90 -1.22 -3.65
CA THR A 29 2.86 -0.20 -3.27
C THR A 29 2.74 1.03 -4.16
N LEU A 30 2.91 2.22 -3.59
CA LEU A 30 3.16 3.46 -4.32
C LEU A 30 4.64 3.56 -4.65
N ASP A 31 4.96 3.49 -5.94
CA ASP A 31 6.31 3.65 -6.49
C ASP A 31 6.47 5.04 -7.09
N LEU A 32 6.47 6.06 -6.21
CA LEU A 32 6.56 7.48 -6.53
C LEU A 32 7.47 8.19 -5.53
N PRO A 33 8.02 9.37 -5.87
CA PRO A 33 8.67 10.24 -4.89
C PRO A 33 7.74 10.56 -3.72
N GLU A 34 8.30 10.68 -2.52
CA GLU A 34 7.53 10.92 -1.28
C GLU A 34 6.46 9.86 -0.99
N ALA A 35 6.70 8.60 -1.37
CA ALA A 35 5.76 7.48 -1.21
C ALA A 35 5.15 7.39 0.20
N SER A 36 5.95 7.63 1.25
CA SER A 36 5.48 7.64 2.65
C SER A 36 4.42 8.71 2.90
N ALA A 37 4.67 9.96 2.48
CA ALA A 37 3.73 11.06 2.67
C ALA A 37 2.46 10.85 1.84
N ARG A 38 2.59 10.35 0.59
CA ARG A 38 1.45 10.05 -0.29
C ARG A 38 0.60 8.90 0.25
N ARG A 39 1.25 7.85 0.77
CA ARG A 39 0.57 6.75 1.47
C ARG A 39 -0.23 7.29 2.64
N ASP A 40 0.37 8.09 3.52
CA ASP A 40 -0.31 8.63 4.71
C ASP A 40 -1.49 9.52 4.33
N ALA A 41 -1.33 10.40 3.33
CA ALA A 41 -2.42 11.23 2.82
C ALA A 41 -3.59 10.40 2.26
N LEU A 42 -3.29 9.29 1.56
CA LEU A 42 -4.32 8.38 1.07
C LEU A 42 -5.01 7.64 2.22
N LEU A 43 -4.26 7.16 3.22
CA LEU A 43 -4.84 6.48 4.38
C LEU A 43 -5.76 7.41 5.17
N ASP A 44 -5.34 8.65 5.44
CA ASP A 44 -6.16 9.67 6.10
C ASP A 44 -7.44 9.97 5.31
N PHE A 45 -7.33 10.04 3.97
CA PHE A 45 -8.50 10.24 3.10
C PHE A 45 -9.49 9.08 3.22
N LEU A 46 -9.01 7.84 3.17
CA LEU A 46 -9.84 6.64 3.25
C LEU A 46 -10.50 6.50 4.62
N GLU A 47 -9.76 6.78 5.69
CA GLU A 47 -10.26 6.76 7.07
C GLU A 47 -11.44 7.73 7.25
N ARG A 48 -11.32 8.96 6.76
CA ARG A 48 -12.42 9.96 6.78
C ARG A 48 -13.67 9.50 6.05
N HIS A 49 -13.54 8.55 5.12
CA HIS A 49 -14.66 7.95 4.39
C HIS A 49 -15.03 6.55 4.91
N ASN A 50 -14.62 6.17 6.13
CA ASN A 50 -14.90 4.87 6.73
C ASN A 50 -14.45 3.69 5.84
N VAL A 51 -13.30 3.83 5.18
CA VAL A 51 -12.63 2.74 4.47
C VAL A 51 -11.36 2.41 5.24
N GLU A 52 -11.38 1.29 5.96
CA GLU A 52 -10.24 0.86 6.76
C GLU A 52 -9.13 0.29 5.85
N ALA A 53 -8.13 1.10 5.59
CA ALA A 53 -6.87 0.69 4.98
C ALA A 53 -5.73 0.89 5.98
N ARG A 54 -4.61 0.22 5.77
CA ARG A 54 -3.46 0.30 6.68
C ARG A 54 -2.15 0.20 5.91
N PRO A 55 -1.04 0.73 6.43
CA PRO A 55 0.27 0.42 5.87
C PRO A 55 0.50 -1.10 5.83
N VAL A 56 1.38 -1.56 4.93
CA VAL A 56 1.96 -2.90 5.10
C VAL A 56 2.77 -2.95 6.40
N TRP A 57 3.15 -4.15 6.84
CA TRP A 57 3.80 -4.31 8.15
C TRP A 57 5.09 -3.49 8.28
N LYS A 58 5.22 -2.78 9.40
CA LYS A 58 6.45 -2.09 9.78
C LYS A 58 7.57 -3.12 9.96
N PRO A 59 8.68 -3.02 9.21
CA PRO A 59 9.81 -3.93 9.30
C PRO A 59 10.38 -3.97 10.71
N MET A 60 10.84 -5.15 11.14
CA MET A 60 11.38 -5.35 12.49
C MET A 60 12.49 -4.36 12.83
N HIS A 61 13.45 -4.16 11.93
CA HIS A 61 14.60 -3.26 12.18
C HIS A 61 14.20 -1.78 12.34
N LEU A 62 12.98 -1.37 11.93
CA LEU A 62 12.45 -0.02 12.16
C LEU A 62 11.66 0.10 13.47
N GLN A 63 11.41 -1.00 14.17
CA GLN A 63 10.72 -0.96 15.46
C GLN A 63 11.70 -0.51 16.56
N PRO A 64 11.28 0.33 17.52
CA PRO A 64 12.15 0.82 18.58
C PRO A 64 12.87 -0.30 19.35
N LEU A 65 12.20 -1.45 19.53
CA LEU A 65 12.74 -2.63 20.20
C LEU A 65 14.04 -3.15 19.55
N TYR A 66 14.23 -2.97 18.24
CA TYR A 66 15.35 -3.52 17.48
C TYR A 66 16.39 -2.47 17.06
N ALA A 67 16.32 -1.24 17.57
CA ALA A 67 17.18 -0.13 17.13
C ALA A 67 18.69 -0.39 17.28
N GLY A 68 19.11 -1.24 18.23
CA GLY A 68 20.51 -1.63 18.44
C GLY A 68 20.89 -2.99 17.84
N CYS A 69 19.96 -3.67 17.17
CA CYS A 69 20.22 -5.00 16.61
C CYS A 69 20.89 -4.91 15.24
N ARG A 70 21.71 -5.91 14.91
CA ARG A 70 22.28 -6.03 13.56
C ARG A 70 21.17 -6.32 12.57
N TYR A 71 21.17 -5.58 11.46
CA TYR A 71 20.29 -5.80 10.33
C TYR A 71 21.13 -5.91 9.05
N PHE A 72 20.74 -6.81 8.15
CA PHE A 72 21.42 -7.06 6.89
C PHE A 72 20.48 -6.71 5.76
N THR A 73 20.80 -5.63 5.04
CA THR A 73 20.06 -5.20 3.85
C THR A 73 20.31 -6.13 2.68
N HIS A 74 19.45 -6.08 1.66
CA HIS A 74 19.63 -6.87 0.45
C HIS A 74 20.88 -6.43 -0.34
N ALA A 75 21.21 -5.15 -0.29
CA ALA A 75 22.45 -4.56 -0.80
C ALA A 75 22.80 -3.30 0.04
N PRO A 76 24.04 -2.76 -0.02
CA PRO A 76 24.47 -1.64 0.83
C PRO A 76 23.51 -0.45 0.88
N GLU A 77 22.84 -0.14 -0.23
CA GLU A 77 21.89 0.97 -0.36
C GLU A 77 20.44 0.49 -0.62
N ARG A 78 20.15 -0.79 -0.39
CA ARG A 78 18.84 -1.38 -0.72
C ARG A 78 18.20 -2.10 0.47
N ASP A 79 17.40 -1.34 1.21
CA ASP A 79 16.46 -1.89 2.18
C ASP A 79 15.08 -2.12 1.54
N VAL A 80 14.87 -3.36 1.11
CA VAL A 80 13.62 -3.76 0.44
C VAL A 80 12.43 -3.62 1.39
N SER A 81 12.61 -3.98 2.66
CA SER A 81 11.52 -3.99 3.63
C SER A 81 11.08 -2.58 4.02
N ALA A 82 12.01 -1.65 4.21
CA ALA A 82 11.71 -0.24 4.47
C ALA A 82 11.05 0.43 3.25
N ALA A 83 11.54 0.15 2.03
CA ALA A 83 10.93 0.68 0.81
C ALA A 83 9.48 0.18 0.62
N LEU A 84 9.24 -1.13 0.84
CA LEU A 84 7.88 -1.68 0.80
C LEU A 84 6.97 -1.05 1.86
N PHE A 85 7.48 -0.78 3.06
CA PHE A 85 6.72 -0.11 4.11
C PHE A 85 6.40 1.35 3.79
N ALA A 86 7.33 2.08 3.17
CA ALA A 86 7.15 3.47 2.79
C ALA A 86 5.95 3.67 1.85
N GLY A 87 5.82 2.85 0.79
CA GLY A 87 4.72 2.99 -0.17
C GLY A 87 3.59 1.98 -0.02
N GLY A 88 3.72 0.97 0.84
CA GLY A 88 2.83 -0.19 0.86
C GLY A 88 1.52 0.05 1.60
N ILE A 89 0.41 -0.36 0.98
CA ILE A 89 -0.96 -0.20 1.48
C ILE A 89 -1.67 -1.55 1.42
N CYS A 90 -2.26 -1.94 2.56
CA CYS A 90 -3.24 -3.02 2.67
C CYS A 90 -4.65 -2.44 2.53
N LEU A 91 -5.45 -3.07 1.69
CA LEU A 91 -6.85 -2.71 1.43
C LEU A 91 -7.81 -3.66 2.16
N PRO A 92 -9.08 -3.26 2.33
CA PRO A 92 -10.15 -4.18 2.71
C PRO A 92 -10.19 -5.39 1.77
N SER A 93 -10.15 -6.59 2.34
CA SER A 93 -10.15 -7.87 1.60
C SER A 93 -11.10 -8.90 2.19
N GLY A 94 -12.15 -8.44 2.91
CA GLY A 94 -13.14 -9.32 3.51
C GLY A 94 -13.87 -10.18 2.49
N SER A 95 -14.02 -11.47 2.76
CA SER A 95 -14.72 -12.43 1.88
C SER A 95 -16.23 -12.18 1.78
N ASN A 96 -16.79 -11.39 2.68
CA ASN A 96 -18.18 -10.96 2.71
C ASN A 96 -18.42 -9.58 2.07
N MET A 97 -17.41 -8.99 1.43
CA MET A 97 -17.53 -7.69 0.78
C MET A 97 -18.41 -7.80 -0.47
N THR A 98 -19.47 -7.00 -0.53
CA THR A 98 -20.37 -6.94 -1.68
C THR A 98 -19.73 -6.20 -2.86
N ALA A 99 -20.28 -6.39 -4.07
CA ALA A 99 -19.85 -5.65 -5.25
C ALA A 99 -19.97 -4.12 -5.05
N ALA A 100 -21.08 -3.65 -4.48
CA ALA A 100 -21.27 -2.22 -4.20
C ALA A 100 -20.22 -1.65 -3.22
N GLN A 101 -19.83 -2.42 -2.20
CA GLN A 101 -18.74 -2.03 -1.30
C GLN A 101 -17.39 -2.01 -2.02
N LEU A 102 -17.11 -3.00 -2.86
CA LEU A 102 -15.90 -3.04 -3.67
C LEU A 102 -15.82 -1.81 -4.61
N ASP A 103 -16.92 -1.49 -5.29
CA ASP A 103 -16.99 -0.35 -6.21
C ASP A 103 -16.76 0.97 -5.46
N ARG A 104 -17.40 1.15 -4.30
CA ARG A 104 -17.18 2.29 -3.42
C ARG A 104 -15.72 2.41 -2.98
N VAL A 105 -15.09 1.30 -2.59
CA VAL A 105 -13.66 1.30 -2.22
C VAL A 105 -12.79 1.66 -3.43
N CYS A 106 -13.09 1.15 -4.61
CA CYS A 106 -12.33 1.47 -5.83
C CYS A 106 -12.46 2.95 -6.21
N GLU A 107 -13.67 3.53 -6.14
CA GLU A 107 -13.90 4.95 -6.42
C GLU A 107 -13.12 5.85 -5.45
N LEU A 108 -13.21 5.56 -4.15
CA LEU A 108 -12.49 6.32 -3.13
C LEU A 108 -10.98 6.18 -3.28
N LEU A 109 -10.48 4.99 -3.64
CA LEU A 109 -9.05 4.80 -3.93
C LEU A 109 -8.59 5.67 -5.09
N ALA A 110 -9.32 5.66 -6.22
CA ALA A 110 -8.95 6.48 -7.39
C ALA A 110 -8.90 7.97 -7.03
N ARG A 111 -9.95 8.48 -6.38
CA ARG A 111 -10.03 9.89 -5.95
C ARG A 111 -8.94 10.25 -4.94
N GLY A 112 -8.67 9.37 -3.97
CA GLY A 112 -7.65 9.60 -2.96
C GLY A 112 -6.23 9.62 -3.56
N LEU A 113 -5.96 8.75 -4.53
CA LEU A 113 -4.69 8.70 -5.26
C LEU A 113 -4.44 9.98 -6.06
N GLU A 114 -5.46 10.50 -6.75
CA GLU A 114 -5.38 11.78 -7.46
C GLU A 114 -5.10 12.95 -6.51
N LEU A 115 -5.77 13.02 -5.37
CA LEU A 115 -5.54 14.08 -4.38
C LEU A 115 -4.13 14.00 -3.77
N ALA A 116 -3.68 12.78 -3.44
CA ALA A 116 -2.34 12.55 -2.92
C ALA A 116 -1.25 12.87 -3.97
N ALA A 117 -1.58 12.87 -5.27
CA ALA A 117 -0.68 13.31 -6.34
C ALA A 117 -0.29 14.80 -6.19
N HIS A 118 -1.25 15.65 -5.81
CA HIS A 118 -1.13 17.10 -5.78
C HIS A 118 -0.74 17.70 -4.42
N ALA A 119 -0.83 16.93 -3.33
CA ALA A 119 -0.56 17.40 -1.97
C ALA A 119 0.92 17.63 -1.63
N THR A 120 1.84 17.42 -2.58
CA THR A 120 3.30 17.45 -2.35
C THR A 120 4.00 18.70 -2.91
N THR A 121 3.30 19.84 -2.96
CA THR A 121 3.87 21.14 -3.38
C THR A 121 4.10 22.03 -2.17
#